data_AF-A0A937SUR3-F1
#
_entry.id   AF-A0A937SUR3-F1
#
_cell.length_a   1.000
_cell.length_b   1.000
_cell.length_c   1.000
_cell.angle_alpha   90.00
_cell.angle_beta   90.00
_cell.angle_gamma   90.00
#
_symmetry.space_group_name_H-M   'P 1'
#
loop_
_entity.id
_entity.type
_entity.pdbx_description
1 polymer ?
#
loop_
_entity_poly.entity_id
_entity_poly.type
_entity_poly.pdbx_seq_one_letter_code
_entity_poly.pdbx_strand_id
1 'polypeptide(L)' 'MVRFHHSPAKAPLFAKEASIVNIANSLANILVLGSSGDMQEPEIEREPLEILGVNEETFLKFTKEINEQYQGTIDVIL' A
#
# COMPACT_ATOMS: atom_id res chain seq x y z
N MET A 1 5.45 -11.20 -9.53
CA MET A 1 5.21 -10.03 -8.65
C MET A 1 3.96 -9.28 -9.09
N VAL A 2 3.99 -8.49 -10.18
CA VAL A 2 2.82 -7.71 -10.67
C VAL A 2 1.58 -8.58 -10.92
N ARG A 3 1.72 -9.78 -11.49
CA ARG A 3 0.56 -10.67 -11.71
C ARG A 3 -0.19 -11.08 -10.44
N PHE A 4 0.47 -11.06 -9.27
CA PHE A 4 -0.09 -11.51 -8.00
C PHE A 4 -0.29 -10.35 -7.01
N HIS A 5 -0.16 -9.10 -7.44
CA HIS A 5 -0.27 -7.97 -6.51
C HIS A 5 -1.68 -7.76 -5.93
N HIS A 6 -2.73 -8.36 -6.50
CA HIS A 6 -4.07 -8.42 -5.89
C HIS A 6 -4.30 -9.69 -5.04
N SER A 7 -3.36 -10.62 -4.97
CA SER A 7 -3.44 -11.82 -4.12
C SER A 7 -2.04 -12.32 -3.77
N PRO A 8 -1.29 -11.62 -2.90
CA PRO A 8 0.12 -11.92 -2.63
C PRO A 8 0.39 -13.36 -2.17
N ALA A 9 -0.50 -13.96 -1.37
CA ALA A 9 -0.36 -15.34 -0.91
C ALA A 9 -0.34 -16.39 -2.03
N LYS A 10 -0.86 -16.06 -3.22
CA LYS A 10 -0.83 -16.95 -4.39
C LYS A 10 0.50 -16.90 -5.15
N ALA A 11 1.44 -16.03 -4.75
CA ALA A 11 2.75 -15.94 -5.38
C ALA A 11 3.68 -17.06 -4.89
N PRO A 12 4.10 -18.01 -5.76
CA PRO A 12 4.80 -19.23 -5.33
C PRO A 12 6.22 -19.00 -4.81
N LEU A 13 6.87 -17.90 -5.17
CA LEU A 13 8.27 -17.60 -4.80
C LEU A 13 8.46 -16.21 -4.20
N PHE A 14 7.52 -15.29 -4.44
CA PHE A 14 7.70 -13.86 -4.20
C PHE A 14 6.49 -13.24 -3.47
N ALA A 15 6.00 -13.95 -2.44
CA ALA A 15 4.84 -13.52 -1.67
C ALA A 15 5.10 -12.20 -0.94
N LYS A 16 6.29 -12.02 -0.36
CA LYS A 16 6.66 -10.78 0.33
C LYS A 16 6.70 -9.59 -0.63
N GLU A 17 7.33 -9.75 -1.78
CA GLU A 17 7.42 -8.72 -2.81
C GLU A 17 6.02 -8.37 -3.36
N ALA A 18 5.18 -9.39 -3.60
CA ALA A 18 3.81 -9.15 -3.99
C ALA A 18 3.01 -8.39 -2.90
N SER A 19 3.24 -8.69 -1.61
CA SER A 19 2.61 -7.97 -0.49
C SER A 19 3.05 -6.52 -0.42
N ILE A 20 4.33 -6.22 -0.66
CA ILE A 20 4.84 -4.84 -0.71
C ILE A 20 4.11 -4.04 -1.79
N VAL A 21 3.98 -4.60 -3.00
CA VAL A 21 3.29 -3.92 -4.12
C VAL A 21 1.80 -3.76 -3.84
N ASN A 22 1.16 -4.79 -3.28
CA ASN A 22 -0.24 -4.72 -2.87
C ASN A 22 -0.49 -3.57 -1.89
N ILE A 23 0.29 -3.54 -0.80
CA ILE A 23 0.16 -2.52 0.24
C ILE A 23 0.45 -1.12 -0.30
N ALA A 24 1.47 -0.97 -1.15
CA ALA A 24 1.77 0.32 -1.78
C ALA A 24 0.63 0.81 -2.69
N ASN A 25 -0.01 -0.09 -3.43
CA ASN A 25 -1.18 0.24 -4.25
C ASN A 25 -2.36 0.68 -3.39
N SER A 26 -2.65 -0.05 -2.30
CA SER A 26 -3.74 0.31 -1.39
C SER A 26 -3.48 1.66 -0.71
N LEU A 27 -2.25 1.91 -0.26
CA LEU A 27 -1.86 3.20 0.32
C LEU A 27 -2.03 4.37 -0.64
N ALA A 28 -1.55 4.24 -1.88
CA ALA A 28 -1.68 5.28 -2.89
C ALA A 28 -3.15 5.60 -3.19
N ASN A 29 -4.00 4.57 -3.26
CA ASN A 29 -5.43 4.74 -3.43
C ASN A 29 -6.11 5.45 -2.24
N ILE A 30 -5.87 4.99 -1.01
CA ILE A 30 -6.47 5.54 0.22
C ILE A 30 -6.11 7.01 0.40
N LEU A 31 -4.85 7.35 0.12
CA LEU A 31 -4.35 8.72 0.21
C LEU A 31 -4.69 9.56 -1.03
N VAL A 32 -5.41 8.99 -2.01
CA VAL A 32 -5.82 9.64 -3.27
C VAL A 32 -4.61 10.27 -3.98
N LEU A 33 -3.48 9.54 -3.97
CA LEU A 33 -2.24 9.98 -4.59
C LEU A 33 -2.28 9.68 -6.09
N GLY A 34 -2.56 10.72 -6.89
CA GLY A 34 -2.68 10.61 -8.34
C GLY A 34 -4.06 10.11 -8.78
N SER A 35 -4.15 9.51 -9.98
CA SER A 35 -5.37 8.89 -10.48
C SER A 35 -5.19 7.38 -10.51
N SER A 36 -5.82 6.66 -9.60
CA SER A 36 -5.85 5.21 -9.66
C SER A 36 -6.77 4.77 -10.80
N GLY A 37 -6.25 3.95 -11.71
CA GLY A 37 -7.07 3.30 -12.74
C GLY A 37 -7.97 2.19 -12.17
N ASP A 38 -8.00 2.02 -10.84
CA ASP A 38 -8.77 1.02 -10.12
C ASP A 38 -10.17 1.55 -9.83
N MET A 39 -11.21 0.80 -10.23
CA MET A 39 -12.61 1.18 -10.04
C MET A 39 -13.15 0.92 -8.63
N GLN A 40 -12.35 0.31 -7.75
CA GLN A 40 -12.77 -0.14 -6.43
C GLN A 40 -11.81 0.40 -5.37
N GLU A 41 -12.33 1.01 -4.31
CA GLU A 41 -11.51 1.40 -3.16
C GLU A 41 -10.86 0.14 -2.58
N PRO A 42 -9.52 0.03 -2.57
CA PRO A 42 -8.86 -1.11 -1.97
C PRO A 42 -8.90 -0.98 -0.44
N GLU A 43 -9.63 -1.87 0.21
CA GLU A 43 -9.49 -2.09 1.65
C GLU A 43 -8.06 -2.60 1.95
N ILE A 44 -7.51 -2.21 3.10
CA ILE A 44 -6.23 -2.78 3.56
C ILE A 44 -6.49 -4.21 4.02
N GLU A 45 -6.16 -5.17 3.18
CA GLU A 45 -6.22 -6.57 3.53
C GLU A 45 -5.20 -6.90 4.63
N ARG A 46 -5.62 -7.70 5.62
CA ARG A 46 -4.73 -8.14 6.71
C ARG A 46 -3.65 -9.12 6.26
N GLU A 47 -3.95 -9.99 5.30
CA GLU A 47 -3.04 -11.05 4.83
C GLU A 47 -1.69 -10.48 4.32
N PRO A 48 -1.63 -9.45 3.47
CA PRO A 48 -0.37 -8.82 3.07
C PRO A 48 0.47 -8.32 4.25
N LEU A 49 -0.16 -7.73 5.28
CA LEU A 49 0.52 -7.23 6.48
C LEU A 49 1.10 -8.38 7.30
N GLU A 50 0.34 -9.47 7.47
CA GLU A 50 0.77 -10.69 8.15
C GLU A 50 1.97 -11.34 7.46
N ILE A 51 1.96 -11.42 6.11
CA ILE A 51 3.09 -11.93 5.31
C ILE A 51 4.38 -11.13 5.57
N LEU A 52 4.25 -9.81 5.78
CA LEU A 52 5.38 -8.93 6.06
C LEU A 52 5.74 -8.88 7.55
N GLY A 53 4.94 -9.46 8.43
CA GLY A 53 5.11 -9.36 9.89
C GLY A 53 4.90 -7.94 10.42
N VAL A 54 4.09 -7.13 9.72
CA VAL A 54 3.76 -5.75 10.11
C VAL A 54 2.44 -5.76 10.85
N ASN A 55 2.40 -5.16 12.04
CA ASN A 55 1.15 -4.99 12.77
C ASN A 55 0.38 -3.75 12.29
N GLU A 56 -0.92 -3.75 12.54
CA GLU A 56 -1.85 -2.70 12.09
C GLU A 56 -1.49 -1.32 12.66
N GLU A 57 -1.05 -1.25 13.93
CA GLU A 57 -0.63 0.00 14.57
C GLU A 57 0.57 0.65 13.86
N THR A 58 1.59 -0.16 13.54
CA THR A 58 2.79 0.26 12.82
C THR A 58 2.43 0.71 11.40
N PHE A 59 1.52 -0.02 10.76
CA PHE A 59 1.04 0.33 9.44
C PHE A 59 0.29 1.68 9.41
N LEU A 60 -0.61 1.92 10.38
CA LEU A 60 -1.34 3.18 10.50
C LEU A 60 -0.39 4.36 10.78
N LYS A 61 0.63 4.14 11.62
CA LYS A 61 1.66 5.14 11.89
C LYS A 61 2.39 5.54 10.60
N PHE A 62 2.85 4.57 9.81
CA PHE A 62 3.54 4.86 8.54
C PHE A 62 2.62 5.55 7.53
N THR A 63 1.35 5.17 7.47
CA THR A 63 0.36 5.81 6.59
C THR A 63 0.25 7.30 6.90
N LYS A 64 0.18 7.66 8.18
CA LYS A 64 0.14 9.05 8.63
C LYS A 64 1.42 9.80 8.25
N GLU A 65 2.58 9.23 8.53
CA GLU A 65 3.88 9.85 8.20
C GLU A 65 4.04 10.08 6.69
N ILE A 66 3.61 9.13 5.85
CA ILE A 66 3.63 9.26 4.39
C ILE A 66 2.72 10.40 3.93
N ASN A 67 1.51 10.50 4.49
CA ASN A 67 0.60 11.59 4.15
C ASN A 67 1.16 12.97 4.53
N GLU A 68 1.75 13.10 5.72
CA GLU A 68 2.40 14.35 6.17
C GLU A 68 3.57 14.73 5.25
N GLN A 69 4.42 13.77 4.86
CA GLN A 69 5.53 13.99 3.93
C GLN A 69 5.03 14.37 2.52
N TYR A 70 3.96 13.73 2.05
CA TYR A 70 3.37 14.04 0.75
C TYR A 70 2.83 15.46 0.72
N GLN A 71 2.01 15.85 1.70
CA GLN A 71 1.47 17.22 1.79
C GLN A 71 2.59 18.25 1.87
N GLY A 72 3.59 18.03 2.73
CA GLY A 72 4.75 18.91 2.82
C GLY A 72 5.55 19.02 1.52
N THR A 73 5.57 17.98 0.69
CA THR A 73 6.20 18.01 -0.64
C THR A 73 5.37 18.83 -1.63
N ILE A 74 4.05 18.65 -1.64
CA ILE A 74 3.13 19.42 -2.48
C ILE A 74 3.23 20.92 -2.15
N ASP A 75 3.25 21.29 -0.87
CA ASP A 75 3.35 22.69 -0.41
C ASP A 75 4.66 23.39 -0.83
N VAL A 76 5.71 22.63 -1.16
CA VAL A 76 6.99 23.17 -1.63
C VAL A 76 7.01 23.34 -3.16
N ILE A 77 6.25 22.51 -3.88
CA ILE A 77 6.29 22.42 -5.34
C ILE A 77 5.19 23.27 -6.00
N LEU A 78 4.03 23.43 -5.35
CA LEU A 78 2.91 24.27 -5.80
C LEU A 78 2.93 25.65 -5.15
#